data_AF-A0A8J2RKQ7-F1
#
_entry.id   AF-A0A8J2RKQ7-F1
#
_cell.length_a   1.000
_cell.length_b   1.000
_cell.length_c   1.000
_cell.angle_alpha   90.00
_cell.angle_beta   90.00
_cell.angle_gamma   90.00
#
_symmetry.space_group_name_H-M   'P 1'
#
loop_
_entity.id
_entity.type
_entity.pdbx_description
1 polymer ?
#
loop_
_entity_poly.entity_id
_entity_poly.type
_entity_poly.pdbx_seq_one_letter_code
_entity_poly.pdbx_strand_id
1 'polypeptide(L)'
;MLTPCRRVLLEKCPFYYPFGNTSVRNVLQDCQLVGDNIKVLFLGSGDLRNALKTAGNRKNIANLDIHLNDLNPLVVARNILILKIISADGFDIQNEG
;
A
#
# COMPACT_ATOMS: atom_id res chain seq x y z
N MET A 1 26.84 -21.18 17.11
CA MET A 1 25.40 -21.00 16.79
C MET A 1 25.10 -19.51 16.83
N LEU A 2 25.01 -18.86 15.67
CA LEU A 2 24.72 -17.44 15.57
C LEU A 2 23.21 -17.27 15.56
N THR A 3 22.63 -16.87 16.69
CA THR A 3 21.22 -16.47 16.75
C THR A 3 21.08 -15.23 15.87
N PRO A 4 20.19 -15.21 14.86
CA PRO A 4 19.95 -13.98 14.10
C PRO A 4 19.29 -12.98 15.04
N CYS A 5 20.08 -12.08 15.61
CA CYS A 5 19.58 -10.94 16.37
C CYS A 5 18.90 -9.99 15.37
N ARG A 6 17.57 -10.03 15.35
CA ARG A 6 16.76 -9.09 14.60
C ARG A 6 17.10 -7.68 15.11
N ARG A 7 17.82 -6.87 14.33
CA ARG A 7 17.97 -5.44 14.63
C ARG A 7 16.66 -4.73 14.29
N VAL A 8 15.66 -4.86 15.15
CA VAL A 8 14.54 -3.92 15.13
C VAL A 8 15.03 -2.69 15.88
N LEU A 9 15.51 -1.70 15.14
CA LEU A 9 16.07 -0.44 15.69
C LEU A 9 15.05 0.38 16.52
N LEU A 10 13.79 -0.09 16.65
CA LEU A 10 12.61 0.69 17.03
C LEU A 10 11.76 0.01 18.12
N GLU A 11 12.32 -0.86 18.97
CA GLU A 11 11.54 -1.52 20.03
C GLU A 11 11.08 -0.57 21.16
N LYS A 12 11.70 0.61 21.33
CA LYS A 12 11.47 1.47 22.51
C LYS A 12 10.76 2.80 22.25
N CYS A 13 10.54 3.17 20.99
CA CYS A 13 9.77 4.36 20.65
C CYS A 13 9.22 4.16 19.23
N PRO A 14 7.95 3.76 19.05
CA PRO A 14 7.41 3.61 17.73
C PRO A 14 7.22 5.02 17.17
N PHE A 15 8.23 5.53 16.46
CA PHE A 15 8.04 6.67 15.57
C PHE A 15 7.00 6.23 14.54
N TYR A 16 5.75 6.59 14.78
CA TYR A 16 4.68 6.38 13.83
C TYR A 16 4.97 7.28 12.63
N TYR A 17 5.31 6.65 11.52
CA TYR A 17 5.64 7.34 10.28
C TYR A 17 4.44 7.19 9.32
N PRO A 18 3.46 8.13 9.37
CA PRO A 18 2.22 7.99 8.64
C PRO A 18 2.41 8.02 7.13
N PHE A 19 3.47 8.65 6.63
CA PHE A 19 3.81 8.67 5.22
C PHE A 19 5.30 8.42 5.08
N GLY A 20 5.68 7.34 4.40
CA GLY A 20 7.08 6.99 4.11
C GLY A 20 7.84 8.07 3.33
N ASN A 21 9.16 8.05 3.35
CA ASN A 21 9.96 8.85 2.42
C ASN A 21 10.41 8.06 1.19
N THR A 22 10.04 6.77 1.13
CA THR A 22 10.29 5.93 -0.03
C THR A 22 9.54 6.49 -1.23
N SER A 23 10.23 6.61 -2.35
CA SER A 23 9.63 7.04 -3.61
C SER A 23 8.50 6.08 -4.01
N VAL A 24 7.42 6.67 -4.52
CA VAL A 24 6.28 5.88 -5.01
C VAL A 24 6.65 5.20 -6.32
N ARG A 25 6.27 3.93 -6.47
CA ARG A 25 6.43 3.15 -7.70
C ARG A 25 5.18 2.33 -7.99
N ASN A 26 4.84 2.19 -9.26
CA ASN A 26 3.89 1.16 -9.70
C ASN A 26 4.58 -0.20 -9.59
N VAL A 27 4.13 -1.05 -8.68
CA VAL A 27 4.79 -2.34 -8.40
C VAL A 27 4.65 -3.35 -9.55
N LEU A 28 3.71 -3.09 -10.47
CA LEU A 28 3.46 -3.93 -11.64
C LEU A 28 4.13 -3.39 -12.91
N GLN A 29 4.85 -2.26 -12.83
CA GLN A 29 5.42 -1.59 -14.00
C GLN A 29 6.35 -2.49 -14.83
N ASP A 30 7.10 -3.36 -14.15
CA ASP A 30 8.08 -4.24 -14.78
C ASP A 30 7.60 -5.70 -14.85
N CYS A 31 6.33 -5.94 -14.51
CA CYS A 31 5.73 -7.28 -14.56
C CYS A 31 5.00 -7.49 -15.88
N GLN A 32 5.39 -8.52 -16.64
CA GLN A 32 4.58 -9.03 -17.75
C GLN A 32 3.45 -9.88 -17.16
N LEU A 33 2.31 -9.24 -16.93
CA LEU A 33 1.16 -9.87 -16.32
C LEU A 33 0.32 -10.56 -17.40
N VAL A 34 0.14 -11.87 -17.26
CA VAL A 34 -0.70 -12.68 -18.15
C VAL A 34 -2.00 -12.98 -17.40
N GLY A 35 -3.11 -12.52 -17.95
CA GLY A 35 -4.45 -12.76 -17.40
C GLY A 35 -5.15 -11.50 -16.86
N ASP A 36 -6.46 -11.62 -16.73
CA ASP A 36 -7.32 -10.48 -16.40
C ASP A 36 -7.28 -10.17 -14.91
N ASN A 37 -7.34 -11.19 -14.04
CA ASN A 37 -7.42 -11.08 -12.58
C ASN A 37 -6.05 -11.14 -11.91
N ILE A 38 -5.61 -10.01 -11.36
CA ILE A 38 -4.35 -9.88 -10.63
C ILE A 38 -4.64 -9.74 -9.14
N LYS A 39 -3.97 -10.55 -8.33
CA LYS A 39 -3.96 -10.41 -6.87
C LYS A 39 -2.60 -9.92 -6.40
N VAL A 40 -2.58 -8.87 -5.58
CA VAL A 40 -1.34 -8.28 -5.07
C VAL A 40 -1.38 -8.25 -3.55
N LEU A 41 -0.37 -8.87 -2.92
CA LEU A 41 -0.17 -8.85 -1.47
C LEU A 41 0.97 -7.89 -1.12
N PHE A 42 0.67 -6.83 -0.38
CA PHE A 42 1.66 -5.91 0.15
C PHE A 42 2.03 -6.32 1.59
N LEU A 43 3.22 -6.88 1.78
CA LEU A 43 3.76 -7.25 3.09
C LEU A 43 4.54 -6.09 3.71
N GLY A 44 4.23 -5.72 4.96
CA GLY A 44 4.78 -4.51 5.55
C GLY A 44 4.38 -3.31 4.71
N SER A 45 3.08 -3.24 4.40
CA SER A 45 2.52 -2.33 3.40
C SER A 45 2.94 -0.89 3.60
N GLY A 46 3.30 -0.49 4.84
CA GLY A 46 3.75 0.84 5.12
C GLY A 46 2.73 1.80 4.53
N ASP A 47 3.18 2.75 3.73
CA ASP A 47 2.32 3.68 2.99
C ASP A 47 1.64 3.07 1.75
N LEU A 48 0.35 3.39 1.57
CA LEU A 48 -0.49 2.99 0.45
C LEU A 48 -0.11 3.54 -0.92
N ARG A 49 0.75 4.57 -1.01
CA ARG A 49 1.11 5.23 -2.29
C ARG A 49 1.48 4.25 -3.40
N ASN A 50 2.21 3.18 -3.09
CA ASN A 50 2.58 2.16 -4.08
C ASN A 50 1.37 1.37 -4.59
N ALA A 51 0.46 0.97 -3.71
CA ALA A 51 -0.78 0.30 -4.07
C ALA A 51 -1.69 1.21 -4.90
N LEU A 52 -1.84 2.48 -4.51
CA LEU A 52 -2.64 3.47 -5.25
C LEU A 52 -2.06 3.76 -6.63
N LYS A 53 -0.74 3.96 -6.75
CA LYS A 53 -0.07 4.19 -8.05
C LYS A 53 -0.20 2.98 -8.97
N THR A 54 -0.23 1.79 -8.39
CA THR A 54 -0.44 0.54 -9.12
C THR A 54 -1.87 0.42 -9.65
N ALA A 55 -2.86 0.72 -8.81
CA ALA A 55 -4.27 0.72 -9.20
C ALA A 55 -4.58 1.79 -10.27
N GLY A 56 -4.16 3.04 -10.05
CA GLY A 56 -4.46 4.16 -10.95
C GLY A 56 -3.83 4.06 -12.34
N ASN A 57 -2.77 3.26 -12.53
CA ASN A 57 -2.16 3.05 -13.85
C ASN A 57 -2.87 1.99 -14.70
N ARG A 58 -3.82 1.22 -14.15
CA ARG A 58 -4.53 0.18 -14.90
C ARG A 58 -5.86 0.72 -15.42
N LYS A 59 -6.12 0.57 -16.73
CA LYS A 59 -7.41 0.93 -17.35
C LYS A 59 -8.61 0.15 -16.78
N ASN A 60 -8.37 -0.97 -16.11
CA ASN A 60 -9.41 -1.82 -15.51
C ASN A 60 -9.02 -2.19 -14.07
N ILE A 61 -9.35 -1.30 -13.12
CA ILE A 61 -9.17 -1.53 -11.68
C ILE A 61 -10.02 -2.70 -11.19
N ALA A 62 -11.15 -2.99 -11.85
CA ALA A 62 -12.10 -4.04 -11.48
C ALA A 62 -11.47 -5.45 -11.38
N ASN A 63 -10.31 -5.66 -12.02
CA ASN A 63 -9.63 -6.95 -12.03
C ASN A 63 -8.35 -6.96 -11.14
N LEU A 64 -8.23 -6.02 -10.20
CA LEU A 64 -7.11 -5.93 -9.25
C LEU A 64 -7.60 -6.11 -7.81
N ASP A 65 -7.18 -7.20 -7.18
CA ASP A 65 -7.46 -7.51 -5.77
C ASP A 65 -6.22 -7.17 -4.91
N ILE A 66 -6.33 -6.18 -4.03
CA ILE A 66 -5.22 -5.68 -3.21
C ILE A 66 -5.41 -6.12 -1.77
N HIS A 67 -4.43 -6.87 -1.26
CA HIS A 67 -4.36 -7.30 0.14
C HIS A 67 -3.25 -6.54 0.83
N LEU A 68 -3.59 -5.78 1.88
CA LEU A 68 -2.63 -5.00 2.66
C LEU A 68 -2.35 -5.70 3.98
N ASN A 69 -1.07 -5.87 4.29
CA ASN A 69 -0.62 -6.48 5.54
C ASN A 69 0.48 -5.63 6.18
N ASP A 70 0.39 -5.39 7.49
CA ASP A 70 1.43 -4.71 8.25
C ASP A 70 1.51 -5.24 9.68
N LEU A 71 2.69 -5.16 10.29
CA LEU A 71 2.89 -5.51 11.69
C LEU A 71 2.27 -4.46 12.62
N ASN A 72 2.26 -3.19 12.19
CA ASN A 72 1.75 -2.09 13.00
C ASN A 72 0.24 -1.89 12.77
N PRO A 73 -0.63 -2.06 13.78
CA PRO A 73 -2.07 -1.89 13.62
C PRO A 73 -2.49 -0.48 13.20
N LEU A 74 -1.72 0.56 13.55
CA LEU A 74 -1.98 1.94 13.13
C LEU A 74 -1.75 2.13 11.63
N VAL A 75 -0.83 1.38 11.03
CA VAL A 75 -0.60 1.39 9.59
C VAL A 75 -1.77 0.74 8.87
N VAL A 76 -2.24 -0.41 9.38
CA VAL A 76 -3.42 -1.11 8.84
C VAL A 76 -4.66 -0.23 8.93
N ALA A 77 -4.93 0.37 10.09
CA ALA A 77 -6.07 1.25 10.30
C ALA A 77 -6.04 2.47 9.35
N ARG A 78 -4.89 3.14 9.24
CA ARG A 78 -4.70 4.26 8.31
C ARG A 78 -4.97 3.81 6.86
N ASN A 79 -4.46 2.65 6.47
CA ASN A 79 -4.65 2.14 5.11
C ASN A 79 -6.12 1.84 4.81
N ILE A 80 -6.84 1.21 5.73
CA ILE A 80 -8.28 0.96 5.58
C ILE A 80 -9.04 2.29 5.45
N LEU A 81 -8.72 3.29 6.26
CA LEU A 81 -9.37 4.60 6.21
C LEU A 81 -9.17 5.27 4.84
N ILE A 82 -7.94 5.32 4.34
CA ILE A 82 -7.63 5.89 3.02
C ILE A 82 -8.41 5.14 1.94
N LEU A 83 -8.39 3.79 1.94
CA LEU A 83 -9.11 2.99 0.95
C LEU A 83 -10.63 3.24 1.01
N LYS A 84 -11.20 3.41 2.20
CA LYS A 84 -12.62 3.74 2.35
C LYS A 84 -12.97 5.11 1.80
N ILE A 85 -12.13 6.12 2.04
CA ILE A 85 -12.33 7.48 1.53
C ILE A 85 -12.31 7.47 -0.01
N ILE A 86 -11.29 6.87 -0.62
CA ILE A 86 -11.16 6.87 -2.10
C ILE A 86 -12.20 6.01 -2.82
N SER A 87 -12.84 5.09 -2.09
CA SER A 87 -13.87 4.19 -2.63
C SER A 87 -15.29 4.72 -2.39
N ALA A 88 -15.45 5.91 -1.78
CA ALA A 88 -16.75 6.51 -1.53
C ALA A 88 -17.35 7.10 -2.83
N ASP A 89 -18.67 6.97 -3.02
CA ASP A 89 -19.41 7.35 -4.24
C ASP A 89 -19.41 8.86 -4.59
N GLY A 90 -18.63 9.69 -3.89
CA GLY A 90 -18.46 11.12 -4.16
C GLY A 90 -17.01 11.60 -4.10
N PHE A 91 -16.05 10.68 -4.04
CA PHE A 91 -14.64 11.02 -4.04
C PHE A 91 -14.17 11.28 -5.49
N ASP A 92 -13.95 12.55 -5.81
CA ASP A 92 -13.41 12.99 -7.11
C ASP A 92 -12.17 13.87 -6.91
N ILE A 93 -11.07 13.49 -7.54
CA ILE A 93 -9.79 14.19 -7.47
C ILE A 93 -9.80 15.43 -8.39
N GLN A 94 -10.73 15.49 -9.36
CA GLN A 94 -10.80 16.57 -10.35
C GLN A 94 -11.61 17.80 -9.91
N ASN A 95 -12.14 17.83 -8.69
CA ASN A 95 -12.88 18.98 -8.12
C ASN A 95 -12.00 19.96 -7.32
N GLU A 96 -10.70 20.01 -7.59
CA GLU A 96 -9.84 21.12 -7.15
C GLU A 96 -9.65 22.08 -8.33
N GLY A 97 -10.35 23.22 -8.28
CA GLY A 97 -10.24 24.32 -9.25
C GLY A 97 -8.94 25.10 -9.13
#